data_AF-A0A1H9FZ35-F1
#
_entry.id   AF-A0A1H9FZ35-F1
#
_cell.length_a   1.000
_cell.length_b   1.000
_cell.length_c   1.000
_cell.angle_alpha   90.00
_cell.angle_beta   90.00
_cell.angle_gamma   90.00
#
_symmetry.space_group_name_H-M   'P 1'
#
loop_
_entity.id
_entity.type
_entity.pdbx_description
1 polymer ?
#
loop_
_entity_poly.entity_id
_entity_poly.type
_entity_poly.pdbx_seq_one_letter_code
_entity_poly.pdbx_strand_id
1 'polypeptide(L)' 'PGDSGGSYISGNQAQGVTSGGSGNCRTGGTTYHQPVNEILSAYGLTLKR' A
#
# COMPACT_ATOMS: atom_id res chain seq x y z
N PRO A 1 3.12 -14.26 2.66
CA PRO A 1 2.67 -14.09 1.25
C PRO A 1 1.14 -13.93 1.22
N GLY A 2 0.63 -12.90 0.56
CA GLY A 2 -0.81 -12.56 0.53
C GLY A 2 -1.11 -11.08 0.77
N ASP A 3 -0.15 -10.32 1.30
CA ASP A 3 -0.35 -8.91 1.67
C ASP A 3 -0.19 -7.93 0.48
N SER A 4 0.33 -8.39 -0.66
CA SER A 4 0.48 -7.57 -1.87
C SER A 4 -0.88 -7.10 -2.39
N GLY A 5 -0.98 -5.81 -2.71
CA GLY A 5 -2.23 -5.12 -3.03
C GLY A 5 -3.01 -4.62 -1.80
N GLY A 6 -2.59 -5.01 -0.59
CA GLY A 6 -3.17 -4.53 0.67
C GLY A 6 -2.96 -3.04 0.91
N SER A 7 -3.82 -2.43 1.71
CA SER A 7 -3.82 -0.99 1.98
C SER A 7 -2.71 -0.57 2.96
N TYR A 8 -2.04 0.53 2.64
CA TYR A 8 -1.21 1.28 3.58
C TYR A 8 -1.85 2.64 3.87
N ILE A 9 -2.28 2.83 5.12
CA ILE A 9 -3.10 3.97 5.58
C ILE A 9 -2.46 4.57 6.84
N SER A 10 -2.47 5.90 6.94
CA SER A 10 -2.13 6.65 8.16
C SER A 10 -3.34 7.49 8.57
N GLY A 11 -3.95 7.15 9.71
CA GLY A 11 -5.21 7.77 10.14
C GLY A 11 -6.33 7.53 9.11
N ASN A 12 -6.84 8.61 8.50
CA ASN A 12 -7.84 8.56 7.43
C ASN A 12 -7.26 8.81 6.03
N GLN A 13 -5.93 8.84 5.89
CA GLN A 13 -5.25 9.16 4.64
C GLN A 13 -4.61 7.91 4.03
N ALA A 14 -5.05 7.54 2.83
CA ALA A 14 -4.40 6.49 2.05
C ALA A 14 -3.01 6.95 1.59
N GLN A 15 -2.02 6.10 1.80
CA GLN A 15 -0.62 6.36 1.46
C GLN A 15 -0.21 5.53 0.22
N GLY A 16 -0.62 4.28 0.15
CA GLY A 16 -0.25 3.38 -0.94
C GLY A 16 -0.85 1.98 -0.87
N VAL A 17 -0.39 1.13 -1.78
CA VAL A 17 -0.69 -0.30 -1.82
C VAL A 17 0.60 -1.10 -1.65
N THR A 18 0.57 -2.16 -0.85
CA THR A 18 1.74 -3.03 -0.65
C THR A 18 2.17 -3.67 -1.96
N SER A 19 3.43 -3.47 -2.35
CA SER A 19 4.01 -4.12 -3.53
C SER A 19 4.58 -5.48 -3.14
N GLY A 20 5.41 -5.49 -2.09
CA GLY A 20 6.11 -6.66 -1.61
C GLY A 20 7.14 -6.27 -0.54
N GLY A 21 8.03 -7.18 -0.19
CA GLY A 21 8.99 -6.94 0.87
C GLY A 21 9.87 -8.14 1.17
N SER A 22 10.62 -8.05 2.26
CA SER A 22 11.45 -9.13 2.78
C SER A 22 11.15 -9.37 4.26
N GLY A 23 11.43 -10.59 4.74
CA GLY A 23 11.09 -11.01 6.10
C GLY A 23 9.63 -11.44 6.25
N ASN A 24 9.11 -11.39 7.47
CA ASN A 24 7.74 -11.79 7.78
C ASN A 24 7.26 -11.15 9.09
N CYS A 25 5.96 -11.27 9.39
CA CYS A 25 5.35 -10.65 10.56
C CYS A 25 5.79 -11.26 11.92
N ARG A 26 6.50 -12.40 11.94
CA ARG A 26 6.99 -13.03 13.18
C ARG A 26 8.38 -12.55 13.58
N THR A 27 9.25 -12.33 12.60
CA THR A 27 10.67 -11.97 12.84
C THR A 27 11.00 -10.53 12.47
N GLY A 28 10.01 -9.78 11.99
CA GLY A 28 10.22 -8.46 11.40
C GLY A 28 10.60 -8.55 9.93
N GLY A 29 10.53 -7.40 9.26
CA GLY A 29 10.76 -7.29 7.83
C GLY A 29 10.66 -5.85 7.33
N THR A 30 10.92 -5.68 6.04
CA THR A 30 10.76 -4.42 5.33
C THR A 30 9.72 -4.59 4.25
N THR A 31 8.74 -3.70 4.23
CA THR A 31 7.65 -3.69 3.25
C THR A 31 7.74 -2.43 2.42
N TYR A 32 7.58 -2.59 1.11
CA TYR A 32 7.55 -1.51 0.14
C TYR A 32 6.13 -1.31 -0.38
N HIS A 33 5.78 -0.05 -0.62
CA HIS A 33 4.44 0.35 -1.06
C HIS A 33 4.52 1.22 -2.31
N GLN A 34 3.57 1.01 -3.22
CA GLN A 34 3.34 1.87 -4.37
C GLN A 34 2.47 3.07 -3.94
N PRO A 35 2.91 4.32 -4.13
CA PRO A 35 2.14 5.51 -3.74
C PRO A 35 0.77 5.58 -4.39
N VAL A 36 -0.26 5.89 -3.60
CA VAL A 36 -1.65 5.88 -4.08
C VAL A 36 -1.94 7.00 -5.09
N ASN A 37 -1.28 8.16 -4.94
CA ASN A 37 -1.50 9.31 -5.83
C ASN A 37 -1.12 9.01 -7.28
N GLU A 38 -0.06 8.22 -7.50
CA GLU A 38 0.35 7.82 -8.85
C GLU A 38 -0.73 6.96 -9.52
N ILE A 39 -1.30 5.99 -8.78
CA ILE A 39 -2.39 5.13 -9.27
C ILE A 39 -3.63 5.97 -9.58
N LEU A 40 -4.03 6.86 -8.67
CA LEU A 40 -5.21 7.71 -8.87
C LEU A 40 -5.04 8.63 -10.08
N SER A 41 -3.86 9.23 -10.26
CA SER A 41 -3.57 10.10 -11.41
C SER A 41 -3.54 9.33 -12.73
N ALA A 42 -2.97 8.12 -12.75
CA ALA A 42 -2.88 7.32 -13.96
C ALA A 42 -4.25 6.89 -14.49
N TYR A 43 -5.21 6.65 -13.60
CA TYR A 43 -6.53 6.12 -13.94
C TYR A 43 -7.69 7.10 -13.76
N GLY A 44 -7.43 8.35 -13.35
CA GLY A 44 -8.48 9.35 -13.11
C GLY A 44 -9.46 8.97 -12.01
N LEU A 45 -8.98 8.29 -10.96
CA LEU A 45 -9.80 7.75 -9.88
C LEU A 45 -9.82 8.66 -8.66
N THR A 46 -10.82 8.48 -7.80
CA THR A 46 -10.91 9.10 -6.49
C THR A 46 -11.20 8.05 -5.42
N LEU A 47 -10.69 8.29 -4.19
CA LEU A 47 -10.96 7.41 -3.07
C LEU A 47 -12.42 7.50 -2.64
N LYS A 48 -13.03 6.35 -2.37
CA LYS A 48 -14.35 6.27 -1.73
C LYS A 48 -14.17 6.39 -0.22
N ARG A 49 -15.11 7.07 0.43
CA ARG A 49 -15.18 7.14 1.89
C ARG A 49 -15.79 5.88 2.47
#